data_AF-A0A6J4JP47-F1
#
_entry.id   AF-A0A6J4JP47-F1
#
_cell.length_a   1.000
_cell.length_b   1.000
_cell.length_c   1.000
_cell.angle_alpha   90.00
_cell.angle_beta   90.00
_cell.angle_gamma   90.00
#
_symmetry.space_group_name_H-M   'P 1'
#
loop_
_entity.id
_entity.type
_entity.pdbx_description
1 polymer ?
#
loop_
_entity_poly.entity_id
_entity_poly.type
_entity_poly.pdbx_seq_one_letter_code
_entity_poly.pdbx_strand_id
1 'polypeptide(L)'
;GVHLEGPFLNPQKRGAHPEEYLLPLTIENVKRVLGDYAHVVKVMTLAPELDETDKVIPFLHSLGITVSLGHSQATAIQAKKAFGLGASMVTHAFNAMPGLHHREPGLLGAALIHPDVYCGLIADGEHICPTMIQLLLRAGCHEKGLFLVSDALAPLGLADGIYPWDTRQIEVKNGTARLPDGTLSGTTLPLLVGVENLVKWGLCGVEEAISLATEAPRKAINFPGITVGQPAQLLRWNLDENTRELTWQRLSIISISSRLPRQ
;
A
#
# COMPACT_ATOMS: atom_id res chain seq x y z
N GLY A 1 -3.66 8.93 9.46
CA GLY A 1 -5.10 8.67 9.63
C GLY A 1 -5.33 7.18 9.47
N VAL A 2 -6.54 6.79 9.07
CA VAL A 2 -6.92 5.38 8.89
C VAL A 2 -7.00 5.03 7.40
N HIS A 3 -6.56 3.83 7.06
CA HIS A 3 -6.87 3.17 5.80
C HIS A 3 -7.93 2.10 6.07
N LEU A 4 -9.12 2.26 5.48
CA LEU A 4 -10.18 1.25 5.52
C LEU A 4 -10.04 0.34 4.30
N GLU A 5 -9.50 -0.86 4.48
CA GLU A 5 -9.47 -1.86 3.42
C GLU A 5 -10.72 -2.73 3.47
N GLY A 6 -11.67 -2.46 2.56
CA GLY A 6 -13.02 -3.00 2.64
C GLY A 6 -13.96 -2.16 3.54
N PRO A 7 -15.21 -2.60 3.75
CA PRO A 7 -15.77 -3.92 3.41
C PRO A 7 -16.31 -4.06 1.97
N PHE A 8 -16.08 -3.08 1.10
CA PHE A 8 -16.65 -3.02 -0.25
C PHE A 8 -15.80 -3.75 -1.29
N LEU A 9 -15.56 -5.05 -1.07
CA LEU A 9 -14.62 -5.85 -1.84
C LEU A 9 -15.35 -6.94 -2.64
N ASN A 10 -14.79 -7.37 -3.78
CA ASN A 10 -15.34 -8.45 -4.57
C ASN A 10 -15.16 -9.79 -3.82
N PRO A 11 -16.24 -10.57 -3.58
CA PRO A 11 -16.14 -11.84 -2.86
C PRO A 11 -15.14 -12.84 -3.44
N GLN A 12 -14.99 -12.88 -4.78
CA GLN A 12 -14.04 -13.78 -5.46
C GLN A 12 -12.59 -13.31 -5.34
N LYS A 13 -12.37 -12.09 -4.86
CA LYS A 13 -11.06 -11.48 -4.63
C LYS A 13 -10.91 -10.99 -3.20
N ARG A 14 -11.72 -11.50 -2.26
CA ARG A 14 -11.64 -11.08 -0.84
C ARG A 14 -10.32 -11.42 -0.17
N GLY A 15 -9.56 -12.39 -0.70
CA GLY A 15 -8.31 -12.85 -0.08
C GLY A 15 -8.56 -13.27 1.36
N ALA A 16 -7.83 -12.66 2.28
CA ALA A 16 -7.95 -12.94 3.70
C ALA A 16 -9.11 -12.19 4.41
N HIS A 17 -9.91 -11.37 3.72
CA HIS A 17 -11.07 -10.72 4.34
C HIS A 17 -12.22 -11.73 4.60
N PRO A 18 -12.85 -11.70 5.80
CA PRO A 18 -14.02 -12.54 6.08
C PRO A 18 -15.20 -12.17 5.19
N GLU A 19 -15.86 -13.18 4.64
CA GLU A 19 -16.94 -13.00 3.66
C GLU A 19 -18.20 -12.39 4.30
N GLU A 20 -18.48 -12.78 5.54
CA GLU A 20 -19.64 -12.33 6.32
C GLU A 20 -19.62 -10.82 6.65
N TYR A 21 -18.46 -10.16 6.52
CA TYR A 21 -18.32 -8.73 6.74
C TYR A 21 -18.31 -7.91 5.45
N LEU A 22 -18.35 -8.54 4.28
CA LEU A 22 -18.46 -7.81 3.02
C LEU A 22 -19.83 -7.13 2.92
N LEU A 23 -19.83 -5.90 2.40
CA LEU A 23 -21.05 -5.11 2.22
C LEU A 23 -21.23 -4.68 0.77
N PRO A 24 -22.48 -4.57 0.28
CA PRO A 24 -22.76 -3.93 -0.99
C PRO A 24 -22.22 -2.50 -1.03
N LEU A 25 -21.60 -2.13 -2.15
CA LEU A 25 -21.02 -0.80 -2.35
C LEU A 25 -22.12 0.22 -2.69
N THR A 26 -22.72 0.80 -1.65
CA THR A 26 -23.73 1.86 -1.77
C THR A 26 -23.34 3.07 -0.92
N ILE A 27 -23.80 4.26 -1.30
CA ILE A 27 -23.58 5.49 -0.52
C ILE A 27 -24.07 5.32 0.93
N GLU A 28 -25.20 4.64 1.13
CA GLU A 28 -25.75 4.38 2.46
C GLU A 28 -24.81 3.53 3.32
N ASN A 29 -24.31 2.42 2.76
CA ASN A 29 -23.37 1.58 3.49
C ASN A 29 -22.04 2.30 3.74
N VAL A 30 -21.55 3.09 2.79
CA VAL A 30 -20.33 3.91 2.96
C VAL A 30 -20.52 4.90 4.10
N LYS A 31 -21.64 5.62 4.14
CA LYS A 31 -21.96 6.52 5.26
C LYS A 31 -22.05 5.77 6.59
N ARG A 32 -22.65 4.58 6.60
CA ARG A 32 -22.73 3.73 7.79
C ARG A 32 -21.35 3.30 8.29
N VAL A 33 -20.45 2.90 7.40
CA VAL A 33 -19.08 2.48 7.73
C VAL A 33 -18.24 3.66 8.21
N LEU A 34 -18.34 4.82 7.55
CA LEU A 34 -17.60 6.01 7.94
C LEU A 34 -18.10 6.59 9.27
N GLY A 35 -19.40 6.56 9.51
CA GLY A 35 -20.04 7.17 10.69
C GLY A 35 -19.57 8.60 10.91
N ASP A 36 -19.32 8.94 12.18
CA ASP A 36 -18.79 10.26 12.58
C ASP A 36 -17.26 10.41 12.37
N TYR A 37 -16.60 9.34 11.89
CA TYR A 37 -15.15 9.24 11.78
C TYR A 37 -14.61 9.51 10.39
N ALA A 38 -15.44 9.98 9.44
CA ALA A 38 -15.01 10.29 8.08
C ALA A 38 -13.74 11.18 8.03
N HIS A 39 -13.59 12.12 8.98
CA HIS A 39 -12.46 13.05 9.05
C HIS A 39 -11.09 12.41 9.32
N VAL A 40 -11.04 11.24 9.97
CA VAL A 40 -9.78 10.51 10.24
C VAL A 40 -9.40 9.51 9.16
N VAL A 41 -10.37 9.10 8.32
CA VAL A 41 -10.15 8.19 7.19
C VAL A 41 -9.40 8.96 6.11
N LYS A 42 -8.29 8.38 5.62
CA LYS A 42 -7.46 8.97 4.56
C LYS A 42 -7.48 8.15 3.29
N VAL A 43 -7.61 6.83 3.42
CA VAL A 43 -7.69 5.91 2.29
C VAL A 43 -8.85 4.94 2.51
N MET A 44 -9.57 4.61 1.46
CA MET A 44 -10.52 3.51 1.44
C MET A 44 -10.24 2.61 0.23
N THR A 45 -10.04 1.32 0.46
CA THR A 45 -9.95 0.32 -0.61
C THR A 45 -11.32 -0.24 -0.92
N LEU A 46 -11.68 -0.26 -2.20
CA LEU A 46 -12.93 -0.83 -2.71
C LEU A 46 -12.74 -1.48 -4.09
N ALA A 47 -13.68 -2.34 -4.45
CA ALA A 47 -13.78 -2.94 -5.77
C ALA A 47 -14.69 -2.08 -6.67
N PRO A 48 -14.16 -1.39 -7.70
CA PRO A 48 -14.90 -0.39 -8.47
C PRO A 48 -16.03 -0.99 -9.31
N GLU A 49 -15.93 -2.26 -9.71
CA GLU A 49 -16.97 -2.95 -10.47
C GLU A 49 -18.26 -3.16 -9.65
N LEU A 50 -18.22 -2.92 -8.33
CA LEU A 50 -19.37 -3.00 -7.45
C LEU A 50 -20.10 -1.65 -7.30
N ASP A 51 -19.55 -0.53 -7.76
CA ASP A 51 -20.23 0.78 -7.74
C ASP A 51 -21.13 0.91 -8.98
N GLU A 52 -22.30 0.29 -8.94
CA GLU A 52 -23.29 0.35 -10.03
C GLU A 52 -23.77 1.77 -10.34
N THR A 53 -23.59 2.70 -9.40
CA THR A 53 -24.11 4.07 -9.51
C THR A 53 -23.10 5.08 -10.01
N ASP A 54 -21.81 4.75 -9.98
CA ASP A 54 -20.68 5.67 -10.21
C ASP A 54 -20.62 6.86 -9.24
N LYS A 55 -21.37 6.82 -8.13
CA LYS A 55 -21.49 7.95 -7.20
C LYS A 55 -20.67 7.79 -5.93
N VAL A 56 -20.22 6.58 -5.60
CA VAL A 56 -19.49 6.36 -4.35
C VAL A 56 -18.09 6.97 -4.43
N ILE A 57 -17.38 6.76 -5.54
CA ILE A 57 -16.02 7.30 -5.72
C ILE A 57 -16.02 8.84 -5.65
N PRO A 58 -16.88 9.57 -6.39
CA PRO A 58 -16.98 11.03 -6.26
C PRO A 58 -17.38 11.49 -4.84
N PHE A 59 -18.26 10.74 -4.17
CA PHE A 59 -18.66 11.05 -2.80
C PHE A 59 -17.47 10.96 -1.83
N LEU A 60 -16.70 9.87 -1.87
CA LEU A 60 -15.50 9.70 -1.04
C LEU A 60 -14.44 10.77 -1.35
N HIS A 61 -14.22 11.06 -2.62
CA HIS A 61 -13.32 12.13 -3.06
C HIS A 61 -13.76 13.50 -2.50
N SER A 62 -15.06 13.80 -2.48
CA SER A 62 -15.59 15.05 -1.90
C SER A 62 -15.34 15.18 -0.39
N LEU A 63 -15.08 14.07 0.31
CA LEU A 63 -14.70 14.05 1.73
C LEU A 63 -13.18 14.13 1.94
N GLY A 64 -12.39 14.22 0.86
CA GLY A 64 -10.93 14.19 0.92
C GLY A 64 -10.36 12.80 1.24
N ILE A 65 -11.14 11.74 1.00
CA ILE A 65 -10.70 10.35 1.16
C ILE A 65 -10.11 9.87 -0.17
N THR A 66 -8.88 9.39 -0.15
CA THR A 66 -8.25 8.77 -1.32
C THR A 66 -8.90 7.40 -1.57
N VAL A 67 -9.46 7.21 -2.76
CA VAL A 67 -10.03 5.92 -3.16
C VAL A 67 -8.94 5.07 -3.79
N SER A 68 -8.69 3.91 -3.18
CA SER A 68 -7.78 2.90 -3.68
C SER A 68 -8.57 1.72 -4.25
N LEU A 69 -8.19 1.24 -5.43
CA LEU A 69 -8.83 0.09 -6.06
C LEU A 69 -8.08 -1.19 -5.69
N GLY A 70 -8.80 -2.20 -5.22
CA GLY A 70 -8.20 -3.47 -4.77
C GLY A 70 -9.26 -4.52 -4.47
N HIS A 71 -8.84 -5.77 -4.26
CA HIS A 71 -9.75 -6.91 -4.01
C HIS A 71 -10.91 -6.95 -5.01
N SER A 72 -10.56 -6.87 -6.29
CA SER A 72 -11.46 -6.52 -7.38
C SER A 72 -11.23 -7.43 -8.59
N GLN A 73 -12.28 -7.67 -9.37
CA GLN A 73 -12.22 -8.30 -10.70
C GLN A 73 -12.36 -7.29 -11.84
N ALA A 74 -12.18 -6.00 -11.56
CA ALA A 74 -12.40 -4.95 -12.54
C ALA A 74 -11.57 -5.17 -13.81
N THR A 75 -12.27 -5.07 -14.93
CA THR A 75 -11.67 -4.94 -16.25
C THR A 75 -10.93 -3.60 -16.36
N ALA A 76 -10.06 -3.48 -17.36
CA ALA A 76 -9.39 -2.21 -17.64
C ALA A 76 -10.38 -1.06 -17.95
N ILE A 77 -11.56 -1.36 -18.51
CA ILE A 77 -12.60 -0.36 -18.80
C ILE A 77 -13.20 0.17 -17.49
N GLN A 78 -13.57 -0.74 -16.57
CA GLN A 78 -14.12 -0.36 -15.27
C GLN A 78 -13.10 0.41 -14.42
N ALA A 79 -11.83 -0.02 -14.42
CA ALA A 79 -10.77 0.67 -13.70
C ALA A 79 -10.54 2.09 -14.25
N LYS A 80 -10.46 2.27 -15.58
CA LYS A 80 -10.35 3.60 -16.20
C LYS A 80 -11.53 4.51 -15.86
N LYS A 81 -12.74 3.97 -15.84
CA LYS A 81 -13.94 4.70 -15.43
C LYS A 81 -13.81 5.16 -13.98
N ALA A 82 -13.40 4.27 -13.07
CA ALA A 82 -13.18 4.59 -11.67
C ALA A 82 -12.10 5.68 -11.47
N PHE A 83 -11.00 5.62 -12.23
CA PHE A 83 -9.98 6.68 -12.21
C PHE A 83 -10.55 8.02 -12.69
N GLY A 84 -11.35 8.01 -13.76
CA GLY A 84 -12.07 9.20 -14.25
C GLY A 84 -13.09 9.78 -13.24
N LEU A 85 -13.55 8.98 -12.28
CA LEU A 85 -14.44 9.41 -11.19
C LEU A 85 -13.68 9.91 -9.94
N GLY A 86 -12.34 9.82 -9.93
CA GLY A 86 -11.49 10.35 -8.86
C GLY A 86 -10.76 9.30 -8.02
N ALA A 87 -10.81 8.01 -8.37
CA ALA A 87 -9.89 7.04 -7.77
C ALA A 87 -8.45 7.31 -8.25
N SER A 88 -7.48 7.24 -7.35
CA SER A 88 -6.10 7.63 -7.65
C SER A 88 -5.06 6.66 -7.08
N MET A 89 -5.51 5.53 -6.53
CA MET A 89 -4.61 4.55 -5.91
C MET A 89 -5.01 3.11 -6.26
N VAL A 90 -4.06 2.19 -6.21
CA VAL A 90 -4.25 0.73 -6.27
C VAL A 90 -3.59 0.09 -5.04
N THR A 91 -4.34 -0.77 -4.36
CA THR A 91 -3.85 -1.50 -3.19
C THR A 91 -3.06 -2.74 -3.61
N HIS A 92 -1.89 -2.96 -2.97
CA HIS A 92 -0.99 -4.12 -3.10
C HIS A 92 -0.99 -4.82 -4.47
N ALA A 93 -0.54 -4.10 -5.51
CA ALA A 93 -0.43 -4.54 -6.90
C ALA A 93 -0.15 -6.05 -7.07
N PHE A 94 -0.89 -6.68 -7.99
CA PHE A 94 -0.99 -8.13 -8.24
C PHE A 94 -1.83 -8.93 -7.24
N ASN A 95 -1.84 -8.56 -5.96
CA ASN A 95 -2.55 -9.31 -4.94
C ASN A 95 -4.05 -9.06 -5.03
N ALA A 96 -4.86 -10.11 -4.87
CA ALA A 96 -6.31 -10.01 -4.88
C ALA A 96 -6.91 -9.26 -6.10
N MET A 97 -6.33 -9.43 -7.29
CA MET A 97 -6.83 -8.87 -8.56
C MET A 97 -6.57 -9.82 -9.74
N PRO A 98 -7.09 -9.58 -10.95
CA PRO A 98 -6.68 -10.34 -12.13
C PRO A 98 -5.19 -10.13 -12.44
N GLY A 99 -4.52 -11.18 -12.92
CA GLY A 99 -3.16 -11.06 -13.44
C GLY A 99 -3.11 -10.22 -14.72
N LEU A 100 -1.90 -9.80 -15.12
CA LEU A 100 -1.70 -9.08 -16.37
C LEU A 100 -1.81 -10.04 -17.57
N HIS A 101 -2.93 -9.98 -18.29
CA HIS A 101 -3.15 -10.72 -19.53
C HIS A 101 -3.11 -9.78 -20.75
N HIS A 102 -2.52 -10.20 -21.87
CA HIS A 102 -2.24 -9.35 -23.03
C HIS A 102 -3.48 -8.77 -23.74
N ARG A 103 -4.64 -9.45 -23.64
CA ARG A 103 -5.93 -8.94 -24.18
C ARG A 103 -6.81 -8.29 -23.11
N GLU A 104 -6.59 -8.64 -21.85
CA GLU A 104 -7.43 -8.25 -20.73
C GLU A 104 -6.53 -7.87 -19.56
N PRO A 105 -5.88 -6.69 -19.63
CA PRO A 105 -4.83 -6.32 -18.67
C PRO A 105 -5.38 -5.99 -17.27
N GLY A 106 -6.70 -6.01 -17.10
CA GLY A 106 -7.39 -5.78 -15.84
C GLY A 106 -7.14 -4.40 -15.25
N LEU A 107 -7.47 -4.28 -13.96
CA LEU A 107 -7.25 -3.08 -13.15
C LEU A 107 -5.79 -2.65 -13.11
N LEU A 108 -4.87 -3.58 -12.83
CA LEU A 108 -3.45 -3.24 -12.66
C LEU A 108 -2.84 -2.71 -13.95
N GLY A 109 -3.09 -3.35 -15.09
CA GLY A 109 -2.53 -2.87 -16.35
C GLY A 109 -3.12 -1.53 -16.80
N ALA A 110 -4.37 -1.21 -16.41
CA ALA A 110 -4.92 0.14 -16.60
C ALA A 110 -4.23 1.18 -15.71
N ALA A 111 -3.94 0.82 -14.45
CA ALA A 111 -3.29 1.71 -13.49
C ALA A 111 -1.85 2.06 -13.89
N LEU A 112 -1.07 1.07 -14.34
CA LEU A 112 0.36 1.25 -14.67
C LEU A 112 0.62 2.25 -15.81
N ILE A 113 -0.37 2.50 -16.66
CA ILE A 113 -0.27 3.46 -17.77
C ILE A 113 -1.04 4.77 -17.50
N HIS A 114 -1.67 4.91 -16.33
CA HIS A 114 -2.43 6.11 -15.97
C HIS A 114 -1.52 7.10 -15.22
N PRO A 115 -1.37 8.35 -15.68
CA PRO A 115 -0.38 9.27 -15.13
C PRO A 115 -0.63 9.65 -13.66
N ASP A 116 -1.90 9.73 -13.26
CA ASP A 116 -2.30 10.20 -11.92
C ASP A 116 -2.64 9.08 -10.92
N VAL A 117 -2.25 7.82 -11.19
CA VAL A 117 -2.56 6.68 -10.32
C VAL A 117 -1.29 6.12 -9.67
N TYR A 118 -1.38 5.88 -8.36
CA TYR A 118 -0.30 5.30 -7.56
C TYR A 118 -0.62 3.86 -7.14
N CYS A 119 0.31 2.93 -7.30
CA CYS A 119 0.13 1.53 -6.89
C CYS A 119 1.03 1.19 -5.70
N GLY A 120 0.44 0.73 -4.60
CA GLY A 120 1.19 0.14 -3.50
C GLY A 120 1.68 -1.25 -3.89
N LEU A 121 2.90 -1.62 -3.51
CA LEU A 121 3.42 -2.98 -3.67
C LEU A 121 4.14 -3.47 -2.40
N ILE A 122 4.12 -4.78 -2.21
CA ILE A 122 4.80 -5.48 -1.11
C ILE A 122 6.06 -6.12 -1.69
N ALA A 123 7.24 -5.67 -1.23
CA ALA A 123 8.53 -6.09 -1.75
C ALA A 123 9.23 -7.12 -0.84
N ASP A 124 8.52 -8.18 -0.46
CA ASP A 124 9.04 -9.25 0.41
C ASP A 124 9.54 -10.50 -0.34
N GLY A 125 9.20 -10.62 -1.64
CA GLY A 125 9.58 -11.74 -2.48
C GLY A 125 8.57 -12.88 -2.49
N GLU A 126 7.55 -12.82 -1.63
CA GLU A 126 6.52 -13.84 -1.44
C GLU A 126 5.17 -13.39 -2.00
N HIS A 127 4.76 -12.14 -1.73
CA HIS A 127 3.59 -11.53 -2.36
C HIS A 127 3.83 -11.28 -3.85
N ILE A 128 5.05 -10.84 -4.19
CA ILE A 128 5.46 -10.56 -5.55
C ILE A 128 6.90 -11.03 -5.71
N CYS A 129 7.14 -11.93 -6.68
CA CYS A 129 8.51 -12.38 -6.94
C CYS A 129 9.37 -11.25 -7.53
N PRO A 130 10.70 -11.27 -7.35
CA PRO A 130 11.59 -10.18 -7.80
C PRO A 130 11.45 -9.80 -9.28
N THR A 131 11.23 -10.78 -10.16
CA THR A 131 11.00 -10.55 -11.60
C THR A 131 9.77 -9.67 -11.85
N MET A 132 8.67 -9.91 -11.14
CA MET A 132 7.43 -9.16 -11.32
C MET A 132 7.51 -7.77 -10.67
N ILE A 133 8.27 -7.63 -9.58
CA ILE A 133 8.63 -6.31 -9.03
C ILE A 133 9.44 -5.50 -10.05
N GLN A 134 10.44 -6.13 -10.69
CA GLN A 134 11.23 -5.47 -11.73
C GLN A 134 10.35 -5.02 -12.91
N LEU A 135 9.36 -5.83 -13.29
CA LEU A 135 8.39 -5.46 -14.32
C LEU A 135 7.57 -4.24 -13.89
N LEU A 136 7.06 -4.20 -12.65
CA LEU A 136 6.34 -3.02 -12.13
C LEU A 136 7.23 -1.77 -12.19
N LEU A 137 8.45 -1.84 -11.66
CA LEU A 137 9.37 -0.70 -11.63
C LEU A 137 9.67 -0.15 -13.04
N ARG A 138 9.77 -1.03 -14.04
CA ARG A 138 9.97 -0.61 -15.44
C ARG A 138 8.70 -0.09 -16.11
N ALA A 139 7.54 -0.65 -15.77
CA ALA A 139 6.26 -0.31 -16.38
C ALA A 139 5.65 0.98 -15.80
N GLY A 140 6.01 1.36 -14.57
CA GLY A 140 5.57 2.60 -13.93
C GLY A 140 6.20 3.84 -14.59
N CYS A 141 5.78 4.18 -15.81
CA CYS A 141 6.34 5.23 -16.67
C CYS A 141 6.14 6.70 -16.19
N HIS A 142 5.80 6.96 -14.93
CA HIS A 142 5.70 8.33 -14.38
C HIS A 142 6.91 8.65 -13.47
N GLU A 143 6.98 9.83 -12.85
CA GLU A 143 7.88 10.13 -11.70
C GLU A 143 7.49 9.34 -10.42
N LYS A 144 7.27 8.04 -10.65
CA LYS A 144 7.14 6.84 -9.80
C LYS A 144 5.81 6.71 -9.08
N GLY A 145 4.75 6.45 -9.86
CA GLY A 145 3.41 6.03 -9.40
C GLY A 145 3.38 4.67 -8.69
N LEU A 146 4.48 4.29 -8.03
CA LEU A 146 4.63 3.09 -7.23
C LEU A 146 5.11 3.51 -5.84
N PHE A 147 4.67 2.81 -4.81
CA PHE A 147 5.19 3.00 -3.46
C PHE A 147 5.21 1.68 -2.70
N LEU A 148 6.12 1.56 -1.74
CA LEU A 148 6.17 0.39 -0.88
C LEU A 148 5.10 0.49 0.21
N VAL A 149 4.44 -0.64 0.44
CA VAL A 149 3.66 -0.93 1.64
C VAL A 149 4.21 -2.19 2.27
N SER A 150 4.08 -2.32 3.59
CA SER A 150 4.41 -3.60 4.23
C SER A 150 3.24 -4.56 4.11
N ASP A 151 2.00 -4.08 4.28
CA ASP A 151 0.84 -4.95 4.56
C ASP A 151 1.11 -5.88 5.76
N ALA A 152 1.73 -5.28 6.79
CA ALA A 152 2.19 -6.01 7.95
C ALA A 152 1.06 -6.22 8.97
N LEU A 153 0.98 -7.43 9.51
CA LEU A 153 0.01 -7.83 10.52
C LEU A 153 0.55 -7.63 11.94
N ALA A 154 -0.36 -7.68 12.92
CA ALA A 154 -0.07 -7.48 14.35
C ALA A 154 1.14 -8.26 14.92
N PRO A 155 1.45 -9.52 14.54
CA PRO A 155 2.62 -10.22 15.08
C PRO A 155 3.97 -9.71 14.56
N LEU A 156 4.02 -8.56 13.86
CA LEU A 156 5.24 -7.83 13.53
C LEU A 156 6.13 -7.63 14.78
N GLY A 157 7.37 -8.13 14.70
CA GLY A 157 8.35 -8.06 15.80
C GLY A 157 8.33 -9.24 16.77
N LEU A 158 7.43 -10.21 16.58
CA LEU A 158 7.42 -11.48 17.31
C LEU A 158 8.12 -12.58 16.50
N ALA A 159 8.43 -13.70 17.16
CA ALA A 159 8.99 -14.88 16.49
C ALA A 159 7.95 -15.55 15.58
N ASP A 160 8.41 -16.41 14.66
CA ASP A 160 7.50 -17.27 13.90
C ASP A 160 6.62 -18.12 14.82
N GLY A 161 5.37 -18.34 14.41
CA GLY A 161 4.38 -19.01 15.25
C GLY A 161 2.95 -18.84 14.75
N ILE A 162 1.99 -19.32 15.55
CA ILE A 162 0.56 -19.20 15.27
C ILE A 162 -0.03 -18.11 16.16
N TYR A 163 -0.73 -17.16 15.54
CA TYR A 163 -1.28 -15.99 16.21
C TYR A 163 -2.80 -15.86 15.99
N PRO A 164 -3.54 -15.35 16.98
CA PRO A 164 -4.96 -15.02 16.79
C PRO A 164 -5.11 -13.85 15.82
N TRP A 165 -6.11 -13.94 14.96
CA TRP A 165 -6.52 -12.86 14.06
C TRP A 165 -8.05 -12.86 13.94
N ASP A 166 -8.69 -11.95 14.66
CA ASP A 166 -10.12 -11.98 14.96
C ASP A 166 -10.52 -13.32 15.61
N THR A 167 -11.54 -14.00 15.07
CA THR A 167 -11.94 -15.36 15.46
C THR A 167 -11.11 -16.46 14.78
N ARG A 168 -10.16 -16.08 13.91
CA ARG A 168 -9.31 -16.98 13.11
C ARG A 168 -7.89 -17.00 13.66
N GLN A 169 -7.03 -17.75 12.99
CA GLN A 169 -5.59 -17.80 13.28
C GLN A 169 -4.79 -17.62 12.00
N ILE A 170 -3.59 -17.07 12.13
CA ILE A 170 -2.59 -16.99 11.08
C ILE A 170 -1.33 -17.73 11.53
N GLU A 171 -0.71 -18.46 10.62
CA GLU A 171 0.62 -19.05 10.82
C GLU A 171 1.65 -18.13 10.16
N VAL A 172 2.69 -17.76 10.90
CA VAL A 172 3.81 -16.95 10.44
C VAL A 172 5.04 -17.83 10.32
N LYS A 173 5.65 -17.84 9.12
CA LYS A 173 6.91 -18.54 8.82
C LYS A 173 7.82 -17.61 8.01
N ASN A 174 9.03 -17.38 8.47
CA ASN A 174 10.03 -16.49 7.89
C ASN A 174 9.44 -15.12 7.53
N GLY A 175 8.60 -14.56 8.40
CA GLY A 175 7.95 -13.28 8.16
C GLY A 175 6.71 -13.32 7.25
N THR A 176 6.32 -14.46 6.69
CA THR A 176 5.13 -14.57 5.82
C THR A 176 3.94 -15.11 6.60
N ALA A 177 2.79 -14.43 6.55
CA ALA A 177 1.59 -14.85 7.26
C ALA A 177 0.57 -15.51 6.32
N ARG A 178 0.06 -16.68 6.71
CA ARG A 178 -0.96 -17.42 5.96
C ARG A 178 -2.10 -17.89 6.86
N LEU A 179 -3.30 -17.96 6.31
CA LEU A 179 -4.40 -18.70 6.91
C LEU A 179 -4.12 -20.22 6.88
N PRO A 180 -4.84 -21.04 7.67
CA PRO A 180 -4.66 -22.50 7.69
C PRO A 180 -4.88 -23.18 6.33
N ASP A 181 -5.63 -22.56 5.43
CA ASP A 181 -5.87 -23.04 4.06
C ASP A 181 -4.75 -22.66 3.07
N GLY A 182 -3.70 -21.96 3.54
CA GLY A 182 -2.56 -21.51 2.75
C GLY A 182 -2.71 -20.12 2.13
N THR A 183 -3.88 -19.48 2.25
CA THR A 183 -4.14 -18.14 1.73
C THR A 183 -3.15 -17.13 2.32
N LEU A 184 -2.40 -16.46 1.46
CA LEU A 184 -1.48 -15.39 1.85
C LEU A 184 -2.29 -14.22 2.43
N SER A 185 -1.92 -13.77 3.62
CA SER A 185 -2.73 -12.84 4.43
C SER A 185 -2.02 -11.56 4.82
N GLY A 186 -0.76 -11.41 4.42
CA GLY A 186 0.12 -10.31 4.78
C GLY A 186 1.49 -10.79 5.22
N THR A 187 2.26 -9.90 5.83
CA THR A 187 3.63 -10.17 6.30
C THR A 187 3.81 -9.74 7.76
N THR A 188 4.91 -10.15 8.38
CA THR A 188 5.44 -9.58 9.62
C THR A 188 6.82 -8.97 9.39
N LEU A 189 7.16 -8.66 8.14
CA LEU A 189 8.36 -7.90 7.79
C LEU A 189 8.08 -6.39 7.92
N PRO A 190 9.00 -5.62 8.55
CA PRO A 190 8.91 -4.16 8.55
C PRO A 190 8.99 -3.57 7.14
N LEU A 191 8.34 -2.42 6.91
CA LEU A 191 8.33 -1.72 5.61
C LEU A 191 9.71 -1.56 4.98
N LEU A 192 10.73 -1.24 5.78
CA LEU A 192 12.07 -0.94 5.27
C LEU A 192 12.85 -2.18 4.80
N VAL A 193 12.40 -3.40 5.17
CA VAL A 193 12.91 -4.63 4.55
C VAL A 193 12.64 -4.62 3.05
N GLY A 194 11.52 -4.05 2.61
CA GLY A 194 11.25 -3.86 1.18
C GLY A 194 12.30 -2.99 0.48
N VAL A 195 12.79 -1.94 1.14
CA VAL A 195 13.86 -1.07 0.61
C VAL A 195 15.17 -1.85 0.48
N GLU A 196 15.54 -2.59 1.54
CA GLU A 196 16.73 -3.43 1.58
C GLU A 196 16.69 -4.50 0.48
N ASN A 197 15.55 -5.17 0.32
CA ASN A 197 15.29 -6.18 -0.70
C ASN A 197 15.48 -5.63 -2.12
N LEU A 198 14.89 -4.48 -2.46
CA LEU A 198 15.03 -3.88 -3.79
C LEU A 198 16.50 -3.63 -4.16
N VAL A 199 17.31 -3.16 -3.20
CA VAL A 199 18.74 -2.87 -3.40
C VAL A 199 19.56 -4.15 -3.49
N LYS A 200 19.32 -5.10 -2.58
CA LYS A 200 20.00 -6.40 -2.51
C LYS A 200 19.75 -7.24 -3.75
N TRP A 201 18.53 -7.22 -4.28
CA TRP A 201 18.15 -7.91 -5.52
C TRP A 201 18.59 -7.15 -6.78
N GLY A 202 19.17 -5.95 -6.64
CA GLY A 202 19.63 -5.14 -7.78
C GLY A 202 18.50 -4.64 -8.68
N LEU A 203 17.29 -4.46 -8.14
CA LEU A 203 16.12 -4.05 -8.93
C LEU A 203 16.10 -2.54 -9.19
N CYS A 204 16.63 -1.74 -8.26
CA CYS A 204 16.81 -0.31 -8.43
C CYS A 204 17.99 0.24 -7.60
N GLY A 205 18.32 1.52 -7.80
CA GLY A 205 19.30 2.23 -6.98
C GLY A 205 18.80 2.51 -5.56
N VAL A 206 19.72 2.84 -4.65
CA VAL A 206 19.41 3.14 -3.24
C VAL A 206 18.45 4.32 -3.10
N GLU A 207 18.70 5.42 -3.81
CA GLU A 207 17.86 6.62 -3.76
C GLU A 207 16.41 6.33 -4.19
N GLU A 208 16.24 5.55 -5.24
CA GLU A 208 14.93 5.11 -5.71
C GLU A 208 14.24 4.22 -4.69
N ALA A 209 14.93 3.20 -4.16
CA ALA A 209 14.36 2.31 -3.17
C ALA A 209 13.88 3.07 -1.92
N ILE A 210 14.69 4.02 -1.43
CA ILE A 210 14.33 4.88 -0.29
C ILE A 210 13.13 5.76 -0.65
N SER A 211 13.13 6.37 -1.83
CA SER A 211 12.03 7.23 -2.30
C SER A 211 10.71 6.46 -2.37
N LEU A 212 10.72 5.20 -2.81
CA LEU A 212 9.52 4.35 -2.89
C LEU A 212 8.89 4.10 -1.51
N ALA A 213 9.65 4.10 -0.42
CA ALA A 213 9.13 3.91 0.94
C ALA A 213 8.87 5.21 1.71
N THR A 214 9.28 6.37 1.18
CA THR A 214 9.25 7.64 1.92
C THR A 214 8.49 8.74 1.18
N GLU A 215 9.02 9.24 0.07
CA GLU A 215 8.40 10.34 -0.70
C GLU A 215 7.23 9.87 -1.57
N ALA A 216 7.34 8.69 -2.19
CA ALA A 216 6.28 8.16 -3.05
C ALA A 216 4.94 7.95 -2.31
N PRO A 217 4.87 7.32 -1.11
CA PRO A 217 3.61 7.20 -0.39
C PRO A 217 3.07 8.56 0.05
N ARG A 218 3.92 9.57 0.34
CA ARG A 218 3.46 10.94 0.62
C ARG A 218 2.74 11.54 -0.58
N LYS A 219 3.34 11.44 -1.78
CA LYS A 219 2.71 11.89 -3.03
C LYS A 219 1.38 11.18 -3.28
N ALA A 220 1.34 9.86 -3.05
CA ALA A 220 0.15 9.04 -3.29
C ALA A 220 -1.08 9.45 -2.45
N ILE A 221 -0.88 10.03 -1.26
CA ILE A 221 -1.94 10.59 -0.41
C ILE A 221 -1.95 12.12 -0.35
N ASN A 222 -1.26 12.78 -1.29
CA ASN A 222 -1.11 14.23 -1.39
C ASN A 222 -0.65 14.90 -0.08
N PHE A 223 0.27 14.23 0.63
CA PHE A 223 0.87 14.74 1.85
C PHE A 223 2.12 15.58 1.53
N PRO A 224 2.29 16.75 2.16
CA PRO A 224 3.44 17.62 1.86
C PRO A 224 4.76 16.94 2.23
N GLY A 225 5.78 17.20 1.39
CA GLY A 225 7.16 16.78 1.64
C GLY A 225 7.82 17.57 2.78
N ILE A 226 9.10 17.27 3.02
CA ILE A 226 9.90 17.98 4.02
C ILE A 226 10.15 19.41 3.56
N THR A 227 9.79 20.38 4.40
CA THR A 227 10.02 21.81 4.18
C THR A 227 10.77 22.44 5.34
N VAL A 228 11.50 23.52 5.08
CA VAL A 228 12.25 24.25 6.11
C VAL A 228 11.31 24.74 7.20
N GLY A 229 11.65 24.47 8.47
CA GLY A 229 10.87 24.88 9.64
C GLY A 229 9.88 23.84 10.17
N GLN A 230 9.71 22.69 9.50
CA GLN A 230 8.89 21.58 10.00
C GLN A 230 9.71 20.59 10.85
N PRO A 231 9.08 19.88 11.83
CA PRO A 231 9.71 18.76 12.50
C PRO A 231 10.15 17.68 11.50
N ALA A 232 11.41 17.26 11.57
CA ALA A 232 11.97 16.25 10.69
C ALA A 232 12.09 14.90 11.41
N GLN A 233 11.52 13.85 10.82
CA GLN A 233 11.79 12.47 11.20
C GLN A 233 12.76 11.88 10.18
N LEU A 234 14.00 11.64 10.60
CA LEU A 234 15.08 11.25 9.69
C LEU A 234 15.56 9.83 9.95
N LEU A 235 15.90 9.16 8.86
CA LEU A 235 16.60 7.88 8.84
C LEU A 235 17.99 8.13 8.24
N ARG A 236 19.03 7.59 8.87
CA ARG A 236 20.37 7.51 8.29
C ARG A 236 20.53 6.14 7.65
N TRP A 237 20.90 6.13 6.38
CA TRP A 237 21.15 4.93 5.58
C TRP A 237 22.64 4.72 5.38
N ASN A 238 23.09 3.46 5.33
CA ASN A 238 24.47 3.09 5.03
C ASN A 238 24.47 1.91 4.05
N LEU A 239 25.16 2.05 2.92
CA LEU A 239 25.35 0.98 1.95
C LEU A 239 26.77 0.44 2.08
N ASP A 240 26.90 -0.88 2.25
CA ASP A 240 28.17 -1.57 2.01
C ASP A 240 28.26 -1.89 0.50
N GLU A 241 29.21 -1.25 -0.20
CA GLU A 241 29.40 -1.40 -1.64
C GLU A 241 29.85 -2.81 -2.04
N ASN A 242 30.48 -3.57 -1.15
CA ASN A 242 30.96 -4.92 -1.44
C ASN A 242 29.84 -5.95 -1.32
N THR A 243 29.02 -5.85 -0.28
CA THR A 243 27.96 -6.83 0.01
C THR A 243 26.60 -6.42 -0.55
N ARG A 244 26.46 -5.15 -0.97
CA ARG A 244 25.17 -4.51 -1.33
C ARG A 244 24.18 -4.48 -0.16
N GLU A 245 24.67 -4.67 1.07
CA GLU A 245 23.86 -4.61 2.27
C GLU A 245 23.52 -3.15 2.59
N LEU A 246 22.22 -2.87 2.68
CA LEU A 246 21.71 -1.57 3.07
C LEU A 246 21.21 -1.66 4.52
N THR A 247 21.74 -0.80 5.39
CA THR A 247 21.29 -0.70 6.78
C THR A 247 20.77 0.70 7.07
N TRP A 248 19.95 0.82 8.11
CA TRP A 248 19.38 2.10 8.53
C TRP A 248 19.28 2.22 10.04
N GLN A 249 19.26 3.47 10.50
CA GLN A 249 18.97 3.81 11.89
C GLN A 249 18.15 5.09 11.95
N ARG A 250 17.21 5.14 12.90
CA ARG A 250 16.45 6.36 13.18
C ARG A 250 17.36 7.38 13.85
N LEU A 251 17.40 8.60 13.33
CA LEU A 251 18.14 9.68 13.96
C LEU A 251 17.27 10.36 15.02
N SER A 252 17.66 10.19 16.29
CA SER A 252 17.17 10.99 17.40
C SER A 252 17.96 12.30 17.47
N ILE A 253 17.46 13.34 16.82
CA ILE A 253 17.99 14.69 17.00
C ILE A 253 17.44 15.19 18.34
N ILE A 254 18.17 14.91 19.42
CA ILE A 254 17.92 15.56 20.71
C ILE A 254 18.14 17.06 20.47
N SER A 255 17.14 17.90 20.72
CA SER A 255 17.33 19.34 20.63
C SER A 255 18.45 19.71 21.61
N ILE A 256 19.61 20.10 21.09
CA ILE A 256 20.61 20.79 21.89
C ILE A 256 19.95 22.14 22.18
N SER A 257 19.27 22.22 23.33
CA SER A 257 18.84 23.49 23.90
C SER A 257 20.10 24.33 24.04
N SER A 258 20.28 25.26 23.11
CA SER A 258 21.32 26.25 23.18
C SER A 258 21.07 27.12 24.40
N ARG A 259 21.60 26.71 25.56
CA ARG A 259 22.09 27.65 26.55
C ARG A 259 23.29 28.36 25.93
N LEU A 260 23.02 29.26 24.99
CA LEU A 260 23.92 30.38 24.76
C LEU A 260 23.89 31.18 26.08
N PRO A 261 25.03 31.33 26.77
CA PRO A 261 25.09 32.27 27.88
C PRO A 261 24.77 33.65 27.30
N ARG A 262 23.70 34.27 27.79
CA ARG A 262 23.51 35.71 27.60
C ARG A 262 24.73 36.38 28.24
N GLN A 263 25.58 37.00 27.43
CA GLN A 263 26.46 38.08 27.87
C GLN A 263 25.68 39.39 27.81
#